data_AF-A0A1E1F155-F1
#
_entry.id   AF-A0A1E1F155-F1
#
_cell.length_a   1.000
_cell.length_b   1.000
_cell.length_c   1.000
_cell.angle_alpha   90.00
_cell.angle_beta   90.00
_cell.angle_gamma   90.00
#
_symmetry.space_group_name_H-M   'P 1'
#
loop_
_entity.id
_entity.type
_entity.pdbx_description
1 polymer ?
#
loop_
_entity_poly.entity_id
_entity_poly.type
_entity_poly.pdbx_seq_one_letter_code
_entity_poly.pdbx_strand_id
1 'polypeptide(L)'
;MARKNALAPYNAKRDFARTHEPKGVMAKKGGNSFVVQKHEATRLHWDFRLEVDGVLKSWAVTKGPSLNPADRRLAVRTEDHPLSYGDFEGTIPKGEYGGGTVMLWDRGRWEPVEGKSAADIDKGHLHFILHGERMKGEWLLVRMKGRPGEKRENWLLRKIEDGEADTDRVLVDRALTSVLTGRSMAEIAADREGTQSLAGAKGQAFAQKMQAAREHNAALKPEGRKGTRPKTGALPRFVKPQLATLVDAVPEGHDWLHEIKFDGYRALIAVAGVRISVQ
;
A
#
# COMPACT_ATOMS: atom_id res chain seq x y z
N MET A 1 -26.16 11.88 -20.62
CA MET A 1 -26.22 12.72 -19.40
C MET A 1 -24.80 13.05 -18.96
N ALA A 2 -24.45 14.32 -18.78
CA ALA A 2 -23.17 14.71 -18.22
C ALA A 2 -22.96 13.98 -16.88
N ARG A 3 -21.88 13.20 -16.75
CA ARG A 3 -21.61 12.41 -15.56
C ARG A 3 -21.54 13.37 -14.36
N LYS A 4 -22.52 13.23 -13.45
CA LYS A 4 -22.56 13.94 -12.17
C LYS A 4 -21.18 13.91 -11.52
N ASN A 5 -20.79 15.02 -10.92
CA ASN A 5 -19.49 15.32 -10.33
C ASN A 5 -19.04 14.24 -9.31
N ALA A 6 -18.50 13.12 -9.79
CA ALA A 6 -18.12 11.96 -8.97
C ALA A 6 -17.07 12.32 -7.90
N LEU A 7 -16.30 13.38 -8.16
CA LEU A 7 -15.27 13.92 -7.27
C LEU A 7 -15.77 15.07 -6.38
N ALA A 8 -17.06 15.44 -6.42
CA ALA A 8 -17.61 16.46 -5.51
C ALA A 8 -17.43 16.06 -4.03
N PRO A 9 -17.79 14.83 -3.60
CA PRO A 9 -17.54 14.41 -2.22
C PRO A 9 -16.06 14.42 -1.86
N TYR A 10 -15.18 14.07 -2.80
CA TYR A 10 -13.73 14.14 -2.61
C TYR A 10 -13.29 15.58 -2.33
N ASN A 11 -13.61 16.49 -3.25
CA ASN A 11 -13.23 17.90 -3.16
C ASN A 11 -13.82 18.61 -1.94
N ALA A 12 -15.06 18.30 -1.56
CA ALA A 12 -15.72 18.94 -0.42
C ALA A 12 -15.09 18.58 0.95
N LYS A 13 -14.32 17.48 1.02
CA LYS A 13 -13.69 17.01 2.25
C LYS A 13 -12.24 17.48 2.44
N ARG A 14 -11.66 18.19 1.48
CA ARG A 14 -10.25 18.62 1.52
C ARG A 14 -10.14 20.13 1.50
N ASP A 15 -9.21 20.66 2.29
CA ASP A 15 -8.68 21.99 2.11
C ASP A 15 -7.33 21.94 1.37
N PHE A 16 -7.37 22.17 0.06
CA PHE A 16 -6.18 22.14 -0.82
C PHE A 16 -5.20 23.30 -0.57
N ALA A 17 -5.51 24.25 0.31
CA ALA A 17 -4.51 25.20 0.81
C ALA A 17 -3.65 24.60 1.92
N ARG A 18 -4.09 23.50 2.53
CA ARG A 18 -3.44 22.84 3.67
C ARG A 18 -2.87 21.47 3.31
N THR A 19 -3.57 20.70 2.48
CA THR A 19 -3.13 19.38 2.05
C THR A 19 -2.31 19.42 0.76
N HIS A 20 -1.32 18.53 0.65
CA HIS A 20 -0.57 18.28 -0.60
C HIS A 20 -1.29 17.31 -1.54
N GLU A 21 -2.49 16.84 -1.17
CA GLU A 21 -3.31 16.00 -2.03
C GLU A 21 -3.71 16.74 -3.32
N PRO A 22 -3.77 16.04 -4.47
CA PRO A 22 -4.15 16.66 -5.73
C PRO A 22 -5.64 17.02 -5.77
N LYS A 23 -5.97 18.18 -6.36
CA LYS A 23 -7.37 18.56 -6.62
C LYS A 23 -8.10 17.51 -7.46
N GLY A 24 -9.36 17.27 -7.10
CA GLY A 24 -10.23 16.30 -7.76
C GLY A 24 -10.64 16.76 -9.16
N VAL A 25 -9.90 16.30 -10.17
CA VAL A 25 -10.23 16.48 -11.59
C VAL A 25 -10.47 15.12 -12.22
N MET A 26 -11.64 14.95 -12.86
CA MET A 26 -11.94 13.71 -13.58
C MET A 26 -11.06 13.60 -14.82
N ALA A 27 -10.55 12.41 -15.08
CA ALA A 27 -9.79 12.16 -16.30
C ALA A 27 -10.72 12.11 -17.53
N LYS A 28 -10.25 12.66 -18.65
CA LYS A 28 -10.99 12.66 -19.93
C LYS A 28 -11.05 11.28 -20.59
N LYS A 29 -10.11 10.40 -20.26
CA LYS A 29 -10.02 9.02 -20.74
C LYS A 29 -9.95 8.11 -19.53
N GLY A 30 -10.69 7.02 -19.57
CA GLY A 30 -10.53 5.93 -18.63
C GLY A 30 -9.39 5.01 -19.05
N GLY A 31 -8.92 4.25 -18.08
CA GLY A 31 -7.98 3.16 -18.20
C GLY A 31 -8.38 2.07 -17.20
N ASN A 32 -7.41 1.22 -16.87
CA ASN A 32 -7.61 0.07 -16.02
C ASN A 32 -6.53 -0.02 -14.94
N SER A 33 -6.04 1.13 -14.45
CA SER A 33 -5.07 1.13 -13.37
C SER A 33 -5.72 0.71 -12.04
N PHE A 34 -4.93 0.09 -11.17
CA PHE A 34 -5.29 -0.03 -9.76
C PHE A 34 -4.13 0.43 -8.89
N VAL A 35 -4.48 0.81 -7.67
CA VAL A 35 -3.53 1.26 -6.66
C VAL A 35 -3.96 0.75 -5.30
N VAL A 36 -2.97 0.46 -4.46
CA VAL A 36 -3.16 0.26 -3.04
C VAL A 36 -2.24 1.21 -2.30
N GLN A 37 -2.80 1.99 -1.39
CA GLN A 37 -2.03 2.88 -0.52
C GLN A 37 -2.10 2.38 0.92
N LYS A 38 -0.94 2.19 1.56
CA LYS A 38 -0.87 1.91 3.00
C LYS A 38 -0.97 3.26 3.72
N HIS A 39 -1.96 3.40 4.59
CA HIS A 39 -2.33 4.67 5.19
C HIS A 39 -2.32 4.58 6.71
N GLU A 40 -1.35 5.24 7.32
CA GLU A 40 -1.24 5.41 8.77
C GLU A 40 -1.93 6.71 9.18
N ALA A 41 -3.26 6.64 9.22
CA ALA A 41 -4.13 7.69 9.75
C ALA A 41 -4.39 7.44 11.26
N THR A 42 -5.59 7.77 11.76
CA THR A 42 -6.02 7.36 13.12
C THR A 42 -5.93 5.85 13.35
N ARG A 43 -6.13 5.06 12.29
CA ARG A 43 -5.89 3.62 12.28
C ARG A 43 -5.15 3.27 11.01
N LEU A 44 -4.21 2.34 11.11
CA LEU A 44 -3.57 1.76 9.95
C LEU A 44 -4.61 1.02 9.09
N HIS A 45 -4.62 1.31 7.80
CA HIS A 45 -5.46 0.63 6.82
C HIS A 45 -4.81 0.69 5.43
N TRP A 46 -5.41 0.00 4.46
CA TRP A 46 -4.98 0.01 3.07
C TRP A 46 -6.12 0.51 2.20
N ASP A 47 -5.92 1.64 1.53
CA ASP A 47 -6.87 2.13 0.55
C ASP A 47 -6.67 1.39 -0.77
N PHE A 48 -7.58 0.49 -1.10
CA PHE A 48 -7.65 -0.23 -2.37
C PHE A 48 -8.49 0.56 -3.37
N ARG A 49 -7.96 0.79 -4.57
CA ARG A 49 -8.65 1.60 -5.58
C ARG A 49 -8.55 1.02 -6.98
N LEU A 50 -9.66 1.03 -7.69
CA LEU A 50 -9.78 0.61 -9.09
C LEU A 50 -10.15 1.80 -9.96
N GLU A 51 -9.42 2.03 -11.04
CA GLU A 51 -9.81 2.99 -12.05
C GLU A 51 -11.03 2.51 -12.81
N VAL A 52 -12.10 3.29 -12.76
CA VAL A 52 -13.34 3.08 -13.51
C VAL A 52 -13.88 4.44 -13.91
N ASP A 53 -14.22 4.62 -15.19
CA ASP A 53 -14.91 5.81 -15.66
C ASP A 53 -14.21 7.15 -15.38
N GLY A 54 -12.87 7.14 -15.33
CA GLY A 54 -12.04 8.34 -15.15
C GLY A 54 -11.84 8.76 -13.69
N VAL A 55 -12.20 7.90 -12.73
CA VAL A 55 -11.97 8.07 -11.28
C VAL A 55 -11.48 6.76 -10.65
N LEU A 56 -10.93 6.85 -9.45
CA LEU A 56 -10.54 5.72 -8.61
C LEU A 56 -11.67 5.37 -7.64
N LYS A 57 -12.42 4.31 -7.96
CA LYS A 57 -13.39 3.69 -7.04
C LYS A 57 -12.62 3.11 -5.86
N SER A 58 -12.93 3.55 -4.64
CA SER A 58 -12.05 3.36 -3.49
C SER A 58 -12.71 2.64 -2.31
N TRP A 59 -11.91 1.82 -1.62
CA TRP A 59 -12.29 1.12 -0.39
C TRP A 59 -11.14 1.11 0.62
N ALA A 60 -11.44 1.36 1.89
CA ALA A 60 -10.51 1.18 2.99
C ALA A 60 -10.56 -0.28 3.50
N VAL A 61 -9.47 -1.02 3.28
CA VAL A 61 -9.28 -2.41 3.73
C VAL A 61 -8.56 -2.41 5.08
N THR A 62 -9.31 -2.67 6.16
CA THR A 62 -8.85 -2.36 7.54
C THR A 62 -7.65 -3.19 8.00
N LYS A 63 -7.55 -4.44 7.53
CA LYS A 63 -6.43 -5.35 7.84
C LYS A 63 -5.52 -5.58 6.63
N GLY A 64 -5.71 -4.82 5.56
CA GLY A 64 -5.02 -4.99 4.29
C GLY A 64 -5.40 -6.29 3.54
N PRO A 65 -4.93 -6.42 2.29
CA PRO A 65 -5.18 -7.59 1.45
C PRO A 65 -4.47 -8.85 1.98
N SER A 66 -5.00 -10.02 1.64
CA SER A 66 -4.40 -11.32 1.96
C SER A 66 -4.40 -12.21 0.73
N LEU A 67 -3.32 -12.98 0.55
CA LEU A 67 -3.23 -14.00 -0.49
C LEU A 67 -3.89 -15.33 -0.08
N ASN A 68 -4.34 -15.46 1.17
CA ASN A 68 -5.03 -16.65 1.63
C ASN A 68 -6.50 -16.60 1.18
N PRO A 69 -7.00 -17.55 0.36
CA PRO A 69 -8.37 -17.57 -0.12
C PRO A 69 -9.43 -17.80 0.98
N ALA A 70 -9.05 -18.24 2.17
CA ALA A 70 -9.93 -18.35 3.32
C ALA A 70 -10.19 -16.99 4.01
N ASP A 71 -9.29 -16.02 3.83
CA ASP A 71 -9.41 -14.71 4.46
C ASP A 71 -10.47 -13.85 3.78
N ARG A 72 -11.37 -13.29 4.59
CA ARG A 72 -12.38 -12.31 4.15
C ARG A 72 -12.04 -10.95 4.75
N ARG A 73 -11.48 -10.06 3.94
CA ARG A 73 -11.02 -8.75 4.40
C ARG A 73 -12.14 -7.73 4.25
N LEU A 74 -12.53 -7.10 5.35
CA LEU A 74 -13.50 -5.99 5.33
C LEU A 74 -12.92 -4.83 4.53
N ALA A 75 -13.65 -4.40 3.50
CA ALA A 75 -13.35 -3.29 2.62
C ALA A 75 -14.51 -2.28 2.71
N VAL A 76 -14.28 -1.13 3.33
CA VAL A 76 -15.33 -0.12 3.53
C VAL A 76 -15.28 0.87 2.37
N ARG A 77 -16.40 1.07 1.67
CA ARG A 77 -16.47 2.03 0.56
C ARG A 77 -16.12 3.45 1.03
N THR A 78 -15.25 4.13 0.30
CA THR A 78 -14.90 5.55 0.50
C THR A 78 -15.25 6.37 -0.75
N GLU A 79 -14.99 7.67 -0.71
CA GLU A 79 -15.23 8.55 -1.87
C GLU A 79 -14.42 8.12 -3.08
N ASP A 80 -14.93 8.39 -4.28
CA ASP A 80 -14.12 8.25 -5.50
C ASP A 80 -12.96 9.26 -5.47
N HIS A 81 -11.77 8.85 -5.86
CA HIS A 81 -10.58 9.70 -5.88
C HIS A 81 -10.19 10.09 -7.32
N PRO A 82 -9.53 11.24 -7.56
CA PRO A 82 -9.00 11.55 -8.88
C PRO A 82 -7.88 10.58 -9.24
N LEU A 83 -7.65 10.31 -10.54
CA LEU A 83 -6.57 9.41 -10.96
C LEU A 83 -5.19 9.89 -10.50
N SER A 84 -4.98 11.21 -10.45
CA SER A 84 -3.76 11.82 -9.92
C SER A 84 -3.47 11.48 -8.47
N TYR A 85 -4.48 11.06 -7.69
CA TYR A 85 -4.30 10.59 -6.32
C TYR A 85 -3.62 9.22 -6.26
N GLY A 86 -3.73 8.40 -7.31
CA GLY A 86 -3.14 7.06 -7.34
C GLY A 86 -1.61 7.07 -7.29
N ASP A 87 -0.97 8.18 -7.67
CA ASP A 87 0.48 8.38 -7.55
C ASP A 87 0.87 9.21 -6.31
N PHE A 88 -0.09 9.56 -5.43
CA PHE A 88 0.21 10.34 -4.22
C PHE A 88 0.89 9.47 -3.16
N GLU A 89 2.01 9.96 -2.66
CA GLU A 89 2.77 9.44 -1.52
C GLU A 89 3.30 10.63 -0.73
N GLY A 90 3.12 10.62 0.59
CA GLY A 90 3.50 11.74 1.44
C GLY A 90 2.70 11.80 2.73
N THR A 91 2.68 12.98 3.36
CA THR A 91 1.94 13.24 4.59
C THR A 91 0.74 14.15 4.33
N ILE A 92 -0.38 13.80 4.96
CA ILE A 92 -1.58 14.64 5.04
C ILE A 92 -1.58 15.27 6.44
N PRO A 93 -1.70 16.60 6.57
CA PRO A 93 -1.60 17.27 7.86
C PRO A 93 -2.57 16.70 8.90
N LYS A 94 -2.10 16.64 10.16
CA LYS A 94 -2.95 16.19 11.28
C LYS A 94 -4.18 17.11 11.41
N GLY A 95 -5.36 16.51 11.54
CA GLY A 95 -6.63 17.23 11.64
C GLY A 95 -7.35 17.42 10.30
N GLU A 96 -6.64 17.24 9.17
CA GLU A 96 -7.29 17.13 7.86
C GLU A 96 -8.00 15.77 7.71
N TYR A 97 -8.95 15.71 6.78
CA TYR A 97 -9.61 14.45 6.44
C TYR A 97 -8.60 13.47 5.84
N GLY A 98 -8.40 12.33 6.50
CA GLY A 98 -7.34 11.39 6.11
C GLY A 98 -5.94 11.82 6.58
N GLY A 99 -5.83 12.69 7.60
CA GLY A 99 -4.54 13.07 8.18
C GLY A 99 -3.72 11.85 8.62
N GLY A 100 -2.47 11.80 8.19
CA GLY A 100 -1.62 10.63 8.34
C GLY A 100 -0.56 10.51 7.25
N THR A 101 0.23 9.45 7.33
CA THR A 101 1.23 9.12 6.29
C THR A 101 0.61 8.17 5.28
N VAL A 102 0.83 8.44 3.99
CA VAL A 102 0.33 7.64 2.87
C VAL A 102 1.52 7.13 2.06
N MET A 103 1.62 5.81 1.94
CA MET A 103 2.60 5.10 1.11
C MET A 103 1.93 4.48 -0.10
N LEU A 104 2.54 4.61 -1.28
CA LEU A 104 2.12 3.84 -2.45
C LEU A 104 2.59 2.38 -2.28
N TRP A 105 1.68 1.51 -1.84
CA TRP A 105 1.99 0.15 -1.40
C TRP A 105 1.89 -0.87 -2.52
N ASP A 106 0.99 -0.72 -3.49
CA ASP A 106 0.97 -1.54 -4.71
C ASP A 106 0.37 -0.74 -5.85
N ARG A 107 0.71 -1.11 -7.08
CA ARG A 107 0.17 -0.51 -8.30
C ARG A 107 0.18 -1.51 -9.43
N GLY A 108 -0.70 -1.31 -10.40
CA GLY A 108 -0.66 -2.11 -11.61
C GLY A 108 -1.89 -1.88 -12.48
N ARG A 109 -2.28 -2.93 -13.21
CA ARG A 109 -3.52 -2.95 -13.98
C ARG A 109 -4.50 -3.96 -13.40
N TRP A 110 -5.77 -3.75 -13.65
CA TRP A 110 -6.82 -4.69 -13.31
C TRP A 110 -7.71 -4.94 -14.53
N GLU A 111 -8.44 -6.03 -14.54
CA GLU A 111 -9.49 -6.28 -15.50
C GLU A 111 -10.58 -7.18 -14.91
N PRO A 112 -11.86 -7.02 -15.29
CA PRO A 112 -12.88 -8.02 -14.98
C PRO A 112 -12.49 -9.36 -15.59
N VAL A 113 -12.82 -10.47 -14.93
CA VAL A 113 -12.68 -11.80 -15.55
C VAL A 113 -13.60 -11.92 -16.77
N GLU A 114 -13.38 -12.94 -17.60
CA GLU A 114 -14.21 -13.20 -18.77
C GLU A 114 -15.71 -13.26 -18.42
N GLY A 115 -16.54 -12.59 -19.21
CA GLY A 115 -17.98 -12.48 -19.00
C GLY A 115 -18.42 -11.51 -17.88
N LYS A 116 -17.49 -10.81 -17.21
CA LYS A 116 -17.76 -9.76 -16.22
C LYS A 116 -17.41 -8.37 -16.76
N SER A 117 -17.83 -7.34 -16.03
CA SER A 117 -17.57 -5.95 -16.41
C SER A 117 -17.36 -5.05 -15.20
N ALA A 118 -16.75 -3.88 -15.40
CA ALA A 118 -16.61 -2.88 -14.34
C ALA A 118 -17.97 -2.43 -13.73
N ALA A 119 -19.06 -2.52 -14.50
CA ALA A 119 -20.41 -2.23 -14.03
C ALA A 119 -20.91 -3.21 -12.95
N ASP A 120 -20.25 -4.36 -12.76
CA ASP A 120 -20.59 -5.31 -11.71
C ASP A 120 -20.27 -4.76 -10.30
N ILE A 121 -19.50 -3.67 -10.20
CA ILE A 121 -19.37 -2.87 -8.97
C ILE A 121 -20.75 -2.35 -8.52
N ASP A 122 -21.56 -1.83 -9.42
CA ASP A 122 -22.87 -1.28 -9.03
C ASP A 122 -23.83 -2.39 -8.57
N LYS A 123 -23.66 -3.60 -9.11
CA LYS A 123 -24.39 -4.80 -8.72
C LYS A 123 -23.95 -5.36 -7.37
N GLY A 124 -22.80 -4.93 -6.83
CA GLY A 124 -22.29 -5.40 -5.56
C GLY A 124 -21.46 -6.68 -5.64
N HIS A 125 -20.99 -7.10 -6.82
CA HIS A 125 -20.24 -8.34 -6.97
C HIS A 125 -19.24 -8.25 -8.14
N LEU A 126 -18.02 -7.83 -7.85
CA LEU A 126 -16.95 -7.76 -8.84
C LEU A 126 -16.03 -8.98 -8.74
N HIS A 127 -15.81 -9.65 -9.87
CA HIS A 127 -14.79 -10.68 -10.03
C HIS A 127 -13.77 -10.19 -11.06
N PHE A 128 -12.50 -10.11 -10.67
CA PHE A 128 -11.48 -9.40 -11.42
C PHE A 128 -10.08 -9.97 -11.19
N ILE A 129 -9.18 -9.67 -12.12
CA ILE A 129 -7.77 -10.04 -12.09
C ILE A 129 -6.95 -8.79 -11.78
N LEU A 130 -5.95 -8.92 -10.91
CA LEU A 130 -4.94 -7.91 -10.65
C LEU A 130 -3.61 -8.31 -11.29
N HIS A 131 -2.96 -7.33 -11.90
CA HIS A 131 -1.63 -7.40 -12.50
C HIS A 131 -0.72 -6.40 -11.77
N GLY A 132 -0.49 -6.64 -10.48
CA GLY A 132 0.26 -5.78 -9.58
C GLY A 132 1.73 -6.16 -9.40
N GLU A 133 2.44 -5.32 -8.65
CA GLU A 133 3.75 -5.68 -8.12
C GLU A 133 3.62 -6.68 -6.95
N ARG A 134 2.53 -6.56 -6.17
CA ARG A 134 2.27 -7.40 -4.99
C ARG A 134 1.02 -8.25 -5.14
N MET A 135 -0.11 -7.63 -5.43
CA MET A 135 -1.39 -8.32 -5.61
C MET A 135 -1.52 -8.78 -7.06
N LYS A 136 -1.60 -10.09 -7.24
CA LYS A 136 -1.72 -10.75 -8.55
C LYS A 136 -2.85 -11.76 -8.56
N GLY A 137 -3.26 -12.19 -9.76
CA GLY A 137 -4.28 -13.22 -9.96
C GLY A 137 -5.70 -12.72 -9.71
N GLU A 138 -6.62 -13.65 -9.49
CA GLU A 138 -8.06 -13.43 -9.35
C GLU A 138 -8.46 -13.03 -7.92
N TRP A 139 -9.41 -12.09 -7.83
CA TRP A 139 -9.94 -11.49 -6.62
C TRP A 139 -11.45 -11.27 -6.72
N LEU A 140 -12.14 -11.40 -5.59
CA LEU A 140 -13.53 -11.03 -5.43
C LEU A 140 -13.69 -9.82 -4.52
N LEU A 141 -14.59 -8.92 -4.93
CA LEU A 141 -15.08 -7.83 -4.11
C LEU A 141 -16.61 -7.93 -4.07
N VAL A 142 -17.16 -8.28 -2.90
CA VAL A 142 -18.60 -8.55 -2.72
C VAL A 142 -19.20 -7.62 -1.68
N ARG A 143 -20.26 -6.90 -2.06
CA ARG A 143 -20.98 -5.97 -1.18
C ARG A 143 -21.81 -6.75 -0.18
N MET A 144 -21.65 -6.43 1.09
CA MET A 144 -22.44 -6.99 2.17
C MET A 144 -23.82 -6.34 2.19
N LYS A 145 -24.83 -7.12 2.59
CA LYS A 145 -26.15 -6.56 2.90
C LYS A 145 -26.03 -5.66 4.13
N GLY A 146 -26.36 -4.39 3.98
CA GLY A 146 -26.33 -3.43 5.08
C GLY A 146 -27.34 -3.79 6.18
N ARG A 147 -27.01 -3.42 7.42
CA ARG A 147 -27.93 -3.52 8.57
C ARG A 147 -28.82 -2.26 8.65
N PRO A 148 -30.02 -2.34 9.27
CA PRO A 148 -30.83 -1.15 9.51
C PRO A 148 -30.03 -0.06 10.24
N GLY A 149 -30.03 1.16 9.68
CA GLY A 149 -29.29 2.32 10.22
C GLY A 149 -27.81 2.40 9.83
N GLU A 150 -27.28 1.43 9.09
CA GLU A 150 -25.89 1.42 8.65
C GLU A 150 -25.67 2.41 7.49
N LYS A 151 -24.85 3.44 7.72
CA LYS A 151 -24.54 4.47 6.72
C LYS A 151 -23.36 4.10 5.81
N ARG A 152 -22.59 3.06 6.17
CA ARG A 152 -21.37 2.65 5.47
C ARG A 152 -21.67 1.50 4.54
N GLU A 153 -21.20 1.61 3.31
CA GLU A 153 -21.29 0.52 2.35
C GLU A 153 -20.11 -0.44 2.53
N ASN A 154 -20.36 -1.57 3.19
CA ASN A 154 -19.34 -2.56 3.51
C ASN A 154 -19.23 -3.63 2.43
N TRP A 155 -17.99 -4.00 2.13
CA TRP A 155 -17.62 -5.02 1.16
C TRP A 155 -16.66 -6.03 1.78
N LEU A 156 -16.53 -7.18 1.13
CA LEU A 156 -15.51 -8.18 1.43
C LEU A 156 -14.59 -8.31 0.22
N LEU A 157 -13.29 -8.05 0.44
CA LEU A 157 -12.21 -8.38 -0.49
C LEU A 157 -11.68 -9.78 -0.15
N ARG A 158 -11.58 -10.65 -1.15
CA ARG A 158 -11.14 -12.04 -0.99
C ARG A 158 -10.30 -12.48 -2.18
N LYS A 159 -9.19 -13.17 -1.91
CA LYS A 159 -8.39 -13.84 -2.95
C LYS A 159 -9.11 -15.08 -3.46
N ILE A 160 -9.09 -15.32 -4.77
CA ILE A 160 -9.54 -16.58 -5.38
C ILE A 160 -8.41 -17.60 -5.36
N GLU A 161 -8.76 -18.88 -5.23
CA GLU A 161 -7.82 -19.99 -5.36
C GLU A 161 -7.30 -20.05 -6.80
N ASP A 162 -6.03 -19.68 -6.98
CA ASP A 162 -5.30 -19.73 -8.25
C ASP A 162 -3.79 -19.85 -7.99
N GLY A 163 -2.96 -19.77 -9.04
CA GLY A 163 -1.50 -19.91 -8.92
C GLY A 163 -0.77 -18.80 -8.14
N GLU A 164 -1.45 -17.72 -7.77
CA GLU A 164 -0.91 -16.59 -6.99
C GLU A 164 -1.44 -16.59 -5.53
N ALA A 165 -2.29 -17.55 -5.16
CA ALA A 165 -2.74 -17.73 -3.80
C ALA A 165 -1.62 -18.26 -2.89
N ASP A 166 -1.60 -17.82 -1.63
CA ASP A 166 -0.60 -18.22 -0.65
C ASP A 166 -1.21 -18.20 0.76
N THR A 167 -1.22 -19.36 1.42
CA THR A 167 -1.76 -19.54 2.77
C THR A 167 -0.74 -19.28 3.87
N ASP A 168 0.55 -19.36 3.55
CA ASP A 168 1.64 -19.40 4.53
C ASP A 168 2.30 -18.02 4.71
N ARG A 169 2.03 -17.07 3.81
CA ARG A 169 2.63 -15.74 3.80
C ARG A 169 1.62 -14.64 4.09
N VAL A 170 1.88 -13.89 5.16
CA VAL A 170 1.18 -12.62 5.41
C VAL A 170 1.76 -11.54 4.50
N LEU A 171 1.02 -11.20 3.45
CA LEU A 171 1.45 -10.26 2.41
C LEU A 171 1.87 -8.90 2.98
N VAL A 172 1.03 -8.34 3.86
CA VAL A 172 1.22 -7.00 4.44
C VAL A 172 2.42 -6.88 5.38
N ASP A 173 2.89 -7.99 5.96
CA ASP A 173 4.01 -8.01 6.90
C ASP A 173 5.36 -8.04 6.19
N ARG A 174 5.39 -8.45 4.92
CA ARG A 174 6.62 -8.50 4.09
C ARG A 174 6.76 -7.26 3.21
N ALA A 175 5.63 -6.72 2.78
CA ALA A 175 5.55 -5.58 1.89
C ALA A 175 5.60 -4.26 2.68
N LEU A 176 6.77 -3.94 3.23
CA LEU A 176 6.95 -2.85 4.20
C LEU A 176 7.35 -1.50 3.60
N THR A 177 7.72 -1.47 2.32
CA THR A 177 8.19 -0.26 1.63
C THR A 177 7.27 0.16 0.49
N SER A 178 7.47 1.36 -0.05
CA SER A 178 6.77 1.86 -1.23
C SER A 178 7.22 1.10 -2.49
N VAL A 179 6.28 0.77 -3.39
CA VAL A 179 6.62 0.24 -4.72
C VAL A 179 7.19 1.32 -5.64
N LEU A 180 6.88 2.59 -5.37
CA LEU A 180 7.36 3.71 -6.16
C LEU A 180 8.77 4.14 -5.74
N THR A 181 8.97 4.31 -4.44
CA THR A 181 10.18 4.95 -3.90
C THR A 181 11.09 4.00 -3.14
N GLY A 182 10.59 2.84 -2.70
CA GLY A 182 11.31 1.95 -1.79
C GLY A 182 11.41 2.46 -0.35
N ARG A 183 10.82 3.63 -0.04
CA ARG A 183 10.80 4.21 1.31
C ARG A 183 9.83 3.46 2.22
N SER A 184 10.14 3.42 3.50
CA SER A 184 9.28 2.99 4.60
C SER A 184 8.28 4.08 5.01
N MET A 185 7.27 3.73 5.83
CA MET A 185 6.33 4.72 6.38
C MET A 185 7.05 5.80 7.18
N ALA A 186 8.06 5.43 7.95
CA ALA A 186 8.84 6.36 8.79
C ALA A 186 9.64 7.36 7.93
N GLU A 187 10.27 6.89 6.85
CA GLU A 187 10.99 7.77 5.92
C GLU A 187 10.05 8.74 5.21
N ILE A 188 8.87 8.27 4.78
CA ILE A 188 7.85 9.15 4.17
C ILE A 188 7.33 10.17 5.18
N ALA A 189 7.14 9.78 6.44
CA ALA A 189 6.70 10.68 7.51
C ALA A 189 7.74 11.74 7.88
N ALA A 190 9.02 11.38 7.85
CA ALA A 190 10.15 12.27 8.14
C ALA A 190 10.43 13.27 7.00
N ASP A 191 10.03 12.94 5.77
CA ASP A 191 10.12 13.82 4.60
C ASP A 191 9.07 14.94 4.68
N ARG A 192 9.39 15.96 5.48
CA ARG A 192 8.55 17.15 5.70
C ARG A 192 8.47 18.07 4.48
N GLU A 193 9.34 17.89 3.48
CA GLU A 193 9.32 18.68 2.25
C GLU A 193 8.35 18.10 1.20
N GLY A 194 7.89 16.85 1.35
CA GLY A 194 6.66 16.35 0.71
C GLY A 194 6.59 16.50 -0.82
N THR A 195 7.73 16.51 -1.50
CA THR A 195 7.84 17.06 -2.86
C THR A 195 7.62 16.08 -4.01
N GLN A 196 7.30 14.80 -3.76
CA GLN A 196 7.14 13.82 -4.84
C GLN A 196 5.69 13.60 -5.26
N SER A 197 4.96 14.69 -5.49
CA SER A 197 3.75 14.60 -6.30
C SER A 197 4.13 14.52 -7.79
N LEU A 198 3.88 13.36 -8.41
CA LEU A 198 3.99 13.15 -9.86
C LEU A 198 2.86 13.85 -10.64
N ALA A 199 1.94 14.52 -9.95
CA ALA A 199 0.80 15.21 -10.56
C ALA A 199 1.25 16.20 -11.64
N GLY A 200 0.60 16.12 -12.80
CA GLY A 200 0.78 17.05 -13.93
C GLY A 200 1.94 16.73 -14.87
N ALA A 201 2.84 15.80 -14.54
CA ALA A 201 3.94 15.42 -15.43
C ALA A 201 3.45 14.42 -16.51
N LYS A 202 3.76 14.70 -17.79
CA LYS A 202 3.45 13.82 -18.92
C LYS A 202 4.68 13.64 -19.81
N GLY A 203 4.76 12.51 -20.50
CA GLY A 203 5.86 12.23 -21.44
C GLY A 203 7.22 12.25 -20.74
N GLN A 204 8.20 12.97 -21.31
CA GLN A 204 9.56 13.01 -20.77
C GLN A 204 9.65 13.63 -19.37
N ALA A 205 8.80 14.59 -19.02
CA ALA A 205 8.79 15.20 -17.69
C ALA A 205 8.36 14.19 -16.60
N PHE A 206 7.47 13.24 -16.95
CA PHE A 206 7.10 12.14 -16.05
C PHE A 206 8.27 11.17 -15.88
N ALA A 207 8.91 10.78 -16.98
CA ALA A 207 10.08 9.92 -16.95
C ALA A 207 11.24 10.55 -16.15
N GLN A 208 11.44 11.86 -16.27
CA GLN A 208 12.45 12.62 -15.52
C GLN A 208 12.13 12.71 -14.03
N LYS A 209 10.87 12.97 -13.65
CA LYS A 209 10.48 12.95 -12.22
C LYS A 209 10.57 11.54 -11.63
N MET A 210 10.20 10.51 -12.40
CA MET A 210 10.39 9.10 -12.02
C MET A 210 11.88 8.75 -11.87
N GLN A 211 12.72 9.25 -12.77
CA GLN A 211 14.16 9.03 -12.74
C GLN A 211 14.81 9.78 -11.58
N ALA A 212 14.44 11.04 -11.33
CA ALA A 212 14.90 11.83 -10.20
C ALA A 212 14.43 11.23 -8.87
N ALA A 213 13.19 10.73 -8.80
CA ALA A 213 12.72 9.97 -7.65
C ALA A 213 13.56 8.70 -7.46
N ARG A 214 13.81 7.94 -8.53
CA ARG A 214 14.68 6.73 -8.47
C ARG A 214 16.11 7.04 -8.07
N GLU A 215 16.71 8.12 -8.55
CA GLU A 215 18.08 8.55 -8.25
C GLU A 215 18.20 9.08 -6.83
N HIS A 216 17.25 9.89 -6.40
CA HIS A 216 17.13 10.35 -5.01
C HIS A 216 16.94 9.17 -4.05
N ASN A 217 16.06 8.23 -4.38
CA ASN A 217 15.87 7.00 -3.60
C ASN A 217 17.09 6.06 -3.68
N ALA A 218 17.86 6.08 -4.78
CA ALA A 218 19.12 5.37 -4.89
C ALA A 218 20.23 6.01 -4.05
N ALA A 219 20.17 7.32 -3.81
CA ALA A 219 21.07 8.07 -2.92
C ALA A 219 20.65 7.99 -1.45
N LEU A 220 19.35 7.82 -1.16
CA LEU A 220 18.80 7.58 0.18
C LEU A 220 18.86 6.12 0.60
N LYS A 221 19.17 5.18 -0.31
CA LYS A 221 19.56 3.84 0.12
C LYS A 221 20.71 4.00 1.11
N PRO A 222 20.63 3.45 2.33
CA PRO A 222 21.83 3.31 3.14
C PRO A 222 22.84 2.58 2.26
N GLU A 223 24.09 3.06 2.25
CA GLU A 223 25.20 2.33 1.63
C GLU A 223 25.28 0.94 2.28
N GLY A 224 24.55 -0.03 1.73
CA GLY A 224 24.26 -1.24 2.49
C GLY A 224 23.13 -2.10 1.95
N ARG A 225 23.16 -2.40 0.64
CA ARG A 225 22.85 -3.71 0.02
C ARG A 225 22.55 -3.53 -1.48
N LYS A 226 23.59 -3.11 -2.23
CA LYS A 226 23.74 -3.63 -3.60
C LYS A 226 24.01 -5.12 -3.45
N GLY A 227 23.25 -5.95 -4.15
CA GLY A 227 23.55 -7.38 -4.28
C GLY A 227 24.93 -7.55 -4.90
N THR A 228 25.95 -7.58 -4.06
CA THR A 228 27.21 -8.20 -4.42
C THR A 228 26.90 -9.66 -4.66
N ARG A 229 27.29 -10.20 -5.83
CA ARG A 229 27.63 -11.63 -5.96
C ARG A 229 28.26 -12.06 -4.63
N PRO A 230 27.83 -13.17 -4.01
CA PRO A 230 28.27 -13.53 -2.67
C PRO A 230 29.79 -13.58 -2.69
N LYS A 231 30.44 -12.51 -2.19
CA LYS A 231 31.82 -12.62 -1.78
C LYS A 231 31.75 -13.68 -0.70
N THR A 232 32.62 -14.67 -0.79
CA THR A 232 32.91 -15.64 0.26
C THR A 232 33.49 -14.90 1.47
N GLY A 233 32.69 -14.01 2.06
CA GLY A 233 33.03 -13.22 3.22
C GLY A 233 32.97 -14.09 4.46
N ALA A 234 33.70 -13.65 5.49
CA ALA A 234 33.56 -14.24 6.82
C ALA A 234 32.13 -14.04 7.33
N LEU A 235 31.64 -15.04 8.08
CA LEU A 235 30.38 -14.89 8.80
C LEU A 235 30.48 -13.68 9.76
N PRO A 236 29.37 -12.95 9.97
CA PRO A 236 29.30 -11.97 11.05
C PRO A 236 29.80 -12.57 12.36
N ARG A 237 30.52 -11.77 13.16
CA ARG A 237 30.92 -12.19 14.51
C ARG A 237 29.68 -12.42 15.36
N PHE A 238 29.73 -13.42 16.23
CA PHE A 238 28.70 -13.62 17.24
C PHE A 238 28.50 -12.35 18.06
N VAL A 239 27.26 -11.89 18.15
CA VAL A 239 26.86 -10.81 19.05
C VAL A 239 25.96 -11.44 20.11
N LYS A 240 26.43 -11.44 21.36
CA LYS A 240 25.68 -12.03 22.47
C LYS A 240 24.32 -11.32 22.62
N PRO A 241 23.18 -12.03 22.60
CA PRO A 241 21.88 -11.44 22.88
C PRO A 241 21.89 -10.75 24.23
N GLN A 242 21.34 -9.53 24.27
CA GLN A 242 21.13 -8.82 25.52
C GLN A 242 19.92 -9.42 26.25
N LEU A 243 20.02 -9.55 27.57
CA LEU A 243 18.88 -9.92 28.39
C LEU A 243 17.91 -8.75 28.46
N ALA A 244 16.61 -9.06 28.43
CA ALA A 244 15.58 -8.05 28.59
C ALA A 244 15.71 -7.42 29.98
N THR A 245 15.73 -6.09 30.03
CA THR A 245 15.58 -5.33 31.28
C THR A 245 14.13 -4.87 31.36
N LEU A 246 13.52 -4.98 32.54
CA LEU A 246 12.15 -4.53 32.74
C LEU A 246 12.08 -3.01 32.56
N VAL A 247 11.15 -2.56 31.72
CA VAL A 247 10.90 -1.15 31.40
C VAL A 247 9.39 -0.91 31.34
N ASP A 248 8.96 0.31 31.67
CA ASP A 248 7.54 0.69 31.69
C ASP A 248 6.98 0.97 30.29
N ALA A 249 7.86 1.25 29.31
CA ALA A 249 7.51 1.49 27.92
C ALA A 249 8.50 0.82 26.98
N VAL A 250 8.01 0.38 25.82
CA VAL A 250 8.87 -0.21 24.78
C VAL A 250 9.82 0.85 24.21
N PRO A 251 11.09 0.50 23.93
CA PRO A 251 12.01 1.42 23.27
C PRO A 251 11.48 1.88 21.91
N GLU A 252 11.59 3.17 21.63
CA GLU A 252 11.22 3.78 20.36
C GLU A 252 12.46 4.00 19.48
N GLY A 253 12.28 4.03 18.16
CA GLY A 253 13.34 4.34 17.19
C GLY A 253 13.51 3.31 16.08
N HIS A 254 14.18 3.71 15.01
CA HIS A 254 14.38 2.89 13.81
C HIS A 254 15.39 1.75 13.98
N ASP A 255 16.20 1.81 15.04
CA ASP A 255 17.14 0.74 15.41
C ASP A 255 16.46 -0.44 16.13
N TRP A 256 15.16 -0.32 16.43
CA TRP A 256 14.40 -1.33 17.15
C TRP A 256 13.44 -2.07 16.20
N LEU A 257 13.54 -3.41 16.24
CA LEU A 257 12.59 -4.31 15.60
C LEU A 257 11.83 -5.06 16.69
N HIS A 258 10.50 -5.13 16.56
CA HIS A 258 9.65 -5.79 17.54
C HIS A 258 9.05 -7.08 16.97
N GLU A 259 9.07 -8.12 17.78
CA GLU A 259 8.54 -9.45 17.50
C GLU A 259 7.53 -9.82 18.59
N ILE A 260 6.44 -10.50 18.22
CA ILE A 260 5.55 -11.13 19.20
C ILE A 260 6.27 -12.37 19.73
N LYS A 261 6.53 -12.40 21.05
CA LYS A 261 7.17 -13.56 21.69
C LYS A 261 6.19 -14.72 21.76
N PHE A 262 6.54 -15.84 21.14
CA PHE A 262 5.96 -17.16 21.40
C PHE A 262 6.86 -17.94 22.40
N ASP A 263 6.32 -18.96 23.06
CA ASP A 263 7.17 -19.85 23.86
C ASP A 263 8.07 -20.69 22.95
N GLY A 264 9.37 -20.70 23.23
CA GLY A 264 10.36 -21.35 22.37
C GLY A 264 11.79 -20.85 22.56
N TYR A 265 12.67 -21.30 21.66
CA TYR A 265 14.09 -20.95 21.63
C TYR A 265 14.35 -19.82 20.65
N ARG A 266 15.31 -18.93 20.98
CA ARG A 266 15.88 -17.97 20.03
C ARG A 266 17.21 -18.49 19.52
N ALA A 267 17.40 -18.44 18.22
CA ALA A 267 18.67 -18.79 17.56
C ALA A 267 19.20 -17.58 16.79
N LEU A 268 20.52 -17.38 16.83
CA LEU A 268 21.18 -16.43 15.94
C LEU A 268 21.67 -17.19 14.71
N ILE A 269 21.31 -16.70 13.53
CA ILE A 269 21.75 -17.27 12.25
C ILE A 269 22.65 -16.26 11.55
N ALA A 270 23.92 -16.62 11.40
CA ALA A 270 24.88 -15.85 10.63
C ALA A 270 24.86 -16.33 9.17
N VAL A 271 24.75 -15.38 8.23
CA VAL A 271 24.73 -15.66 6.80
C VAL A 271 25.81 -14.83 6.09
N ALA A 272 26.66 -15.49 5.30
CA ALA A 272 27.65 -14.86 4.44
C ALA A 272 27.63 -15.53 3.06
N GLY A 273 26.88 -14.92 2.13
CA GLY A 273 26.65 -15.51 0.82
C GLY A 273 25.88 -16.81 0.92
N VAL A 274 26.52 -17.93 0.53
CA VAL A 274 25.94 -19.29 0.62
C VAL A 274 26.26 -20.00 1.93
N ARG A 275 27.08 -19.40 2.82
CA ARG A 275 27.39 -19.99 4.12
C ARG A 275 26.34 -19.56 5.14
N ILE A 276 25.77 -20.55 5.82
CA ILE A 276 24.77 -20.38 6.88
C ILE A 276 25.31 -21.10 8.12
N SER A 277 25.29 -20.44 9.27
CA SER A 277 25.68 -21.01 10.56
C SER A 277 24.70 -20.58 11.63
N VAL A 278 24.27 -21.51 12.47
CA VAL A 278 23.67 -21.19 13.76
C VAL A 278 24.80 -20.81 14.71
N GLN A 279 24.64 -19.73 15.47
CA GLN A 279 25.64 -19.22 16.43
C GLN A 279 25.13 -19.29 17.86
#